data_AF-A0A966PEL4-F1
#
_entry.id   AF-A0A966PEL4-F1
#
_cell.length_a   1.000
_cell.length_b   1.000
_cell.length_c   1.000
_cell.angle_alpha   90.00
_cell.angle_beta   90.00
_cell.angle_gamma   90.00
#
_symmetry.space_group_name_H-M   'P 1'
#
loop_
_entity.id
_entity.type
_entity.pdbx_description
1 polymer ?
#
loop_
_entity_poly.entity_id
_entity_poly.type
_entity_poly.pdbx_seq_one_letter_code
_entity_poly.pdbx_strand_id
1 'polypeptide(L)'
;AELCVVGDADQSIYGFRGATIRNIMQFEEDYPDATTILLEQNYRSTQNILSAANAVISLNEARKEKNLWSDAGSGAKLTGFVAENEHHEAEFVRDELFRLQREGLTNFGDTAVFYRTNAQSRVFEEVFMRATIPYKVVGGVRFYERKEVKDLLAYLRVIVNPDDEVSMRRVINTPKRGIGDRAIDNIDDLAKREGIGFWSALNRASEAGLTPKTSASISQFVAMISALRVLVEAKRPPSTIAAAALEQSGLLDELRDSHDPQDEVRIENLEELVAVAEEYQEREVDEGEEISLAGFLEDVALVADADEIPEGEDHGGVVTLMTLHTAKGLEFPTVFLTG
;
A
#
# COMPACT_ATOMS: atom_id res chain seq x y z
N ALA A 1 -35.93 -17.14 -24.44
CA ALA A 1 -35.02 -17.18 -23.29
C ALA A 1 -35.54 -16.16 -22.29
N GLU A 2 -35.63 -16.52 -21.01
CA GLU A 2 -36.02 -15.58 -19.96
C GLU A 2 -34.74 -14.92 -19.42
N LEU A 3 -34.71 -13.59 -19.38
CA LEU A 3 -33.57 -12.80 -18.92
C LEU A 3 -33.98 -12.02 -17.67
N CYS A 4 -33.23 -12.21 -16.58
CA CYS A 4 -33.37 -11.45 -15.35
C CYS A 4 -32.03 -10.80 -15.02
N VAL A 5 -32.03 -9.48 -14.79
CA VAL A 5 -30.85 -8.71 -14.40
C VAL A 5 -31.11 -8.02 -13.07
N VAL A 6 -30.08 -7.95 -12.23
CA VAL A 6 -30.12 -7.26 -10.94
C VAL A 6 -28.94 -6.32 -10.89
N GLY A 7 -29.17 -5.09 -10.47
CA GLY A 7 -28.10 -4.12 -10.29
C GLY A 7 -28.59 -2.85 -9.61
N ASP A 8 -27.63 -2.03 -9.22
CA ASP A 8 -27.87 -0.73 -8.64
C ASP A 8 -27.06 0.32 -9.41
N ALA A 9 -27.77 1.24 -10.07
CA ALA A 9 -27.20 2.36 -10.78
C ALA A 9 -26.30 3.23 -9.88
N ASP A 10 -26.69 3.41 -8.61
CA ASP A 10 -25.98 4.23 -7.62
C ASP A 10 -24.69 3.57 -7.11
N GLN A 11 -24.47 2.27 -7.39
CA GLN A 11 -23.28 1.51 -6.96
C GLN A 11 -22.34 1.16 -8.14
N SER A 12 -22.47 1.87 -9.26
CA SER A 12 -21.61 1.70 -10.44
C SER A 12 -20.28 2.45 -10.28
N ILE A 13 -19.31 1.82 -9.60
CA ILE A 13 -17.99 2.41 -9.28
C ILE A 13 -16.83 1.99 -10.21
N TYR A 14 -17.08 1.15 -11.22
CA TYR A 14 -16.03 0.65 -12.14
C TYR A 14 -15.99 1.36 -13.50
N GLY A 15 -16.42 2.62 -13.57
CA GLY A 15 -16.41 3.40 -14.82
C GLY A 15 -15.03 3.48 -15.48
N PHE A 16 -13.97 3.57 -14.68
CA PHE A 16 -12.58 3.56 -15.14
C PHE A 16 -12.14 2.24 -15.81
N ARG A 17 -12.85 1.13 -15.57
CA ARG A 17 -12.65 -0.16 -16.26
C ARG A 17 -13.61 -0.36 -17.44
N GLY A 18 -14.29 0.69 -17.88
CA GLY A 18 -15.24 0.65 -18.99
C GLY A 18 -16.65 0.19 -18.61
N ALA A 19 -16.99 0.09 -17.32
CA ALA A 19 -18.37 -0.18 -16.93
C ALA A 19 -19.27 1.01 -17.29
N THR A 20 -20.44 0.73 -17.87
CA THR A 20 -21.41 1.77 -18.25
C THR A 20 -22.73 1.58 -17.52
N ILE A 21 -23.17 2.63 -16.83
CA ILE A 21 -24.47 2.70 -16.15
C ILE A 21 -25.64 2.65 -17.15
N ARG A 22 -25.37 2.92 -18.44
CA ARG A 22 -26.39 2.87 -19.50
C ARG A 22 -27.06 1.50 -19.61
N ASN A 23 -26.31 0.43 -19.40
CA ASN A 23 -26.82 -0.94 -19.52
C ASN A 23 -28.02 -1.21 -18.59
N ILE A 24 -28.05 -0.60 -17.40
CA ILE A 24 -29.18 -0.75 -16.47
C ILE A 24 -30.24 0.33 -16.69
N MET A 25 -29.82 1.55 -17.06
CA MET A 25 -30.74 2.68 -17.27
C MET A 25 -31.61 2.51 -18.51
N GLN A 26 -31.06 1.92 -19.58
CA GLN A 26 -31.74 1.72 -20.88
C GLN A 26 -32.33 0.32 -21.03
N PHE A 27 -32.36 -0.49 -19.97
CA PHE A 27 -32.85 -1.86 -20.06
C PHE A 27 -34.32 -1.94 -20.54
N GLU A 28 -35.15 -0.98 -20.13
CA GLU A 28 -36.55 -0.88 -20.57
C GLU A 28 -36.69 -0.40 -22.03
N GLU A 29 -35.66 0.25 -22.60
CA GLU A 29 -35.61 0.61 -24.03
C GLU A 29 -35.27 -0.62 -24.88
N ASP A 30 -34.32 -1.45 -24.41
CA ASP A 30 -33.89 -2.67 -25.09
C ASP A 30 -34.90 -3.82 -24.95
N TYR A 31 -35.62 -3.88 -23.82
CA TYR A 31 -36.63 -4.89 -23.50
C TYR A 31 -37.94 -4.23 -23.07
N PRO A 32 -38.80 -3.79 -24.02
CA PRO A 32 -40.04 -3.05 -23.70
C PRO A 32 -41.05 -3.83 -22.86
N ASP A 33 -41.01 -5.17 -22.90
CA ASP A 33 -41.88 -6.06 -22.12
C ASP A 33 -41.28 -6.41 -20.74
N ALA A 34 -40.16 -5.81 -20.35
CA ALA A 34 -39.52 -6.06 -19.07
C ALA A 34 -40.38 -5.58 -17.90
N THR A 35 -40.38 -6.35 -16.81
CA THR A 35 -40.99 -5.93 -15.53
C THR A 35 -39.91 -5.38 -14.61
N THR A 36 -40.05 -4.14 -14.19
CA THR A 36 -39.14 -3.49 -13.23
C THR A 36 -39.67 -3.64 -11.80
N ILE A 37 -38.83 -4.16 -10.90
CA ILE A 37 -39.14 -4.30 -9.47
C ILE A 37 -38.09 -3.50 -8.69
N LEU A 38 -38.53 -2.56 -7.86
CA LEU A 38 -37.68 -1.78 -6.97
C LEU A 38 -37.67 -2.40 -5.57
N LEU A 39 -36.48 -2.66 -5.04
CA LEU A 39 -36.28 -3.15 -3.67
C LEU A 39 -35.80 -1.98 -2.80
N GLU A 40 -36.73 -1.37 -2.08
CA GLU A 40 -36.46 -0.15 -1.30
C GLU A 40 -36.23 -0.42 0.19
N GLN A 41 -36.62 -1.59 0.70
CA GLN A 41 -36.30 -1.97 2.07
C GLN A 41 -34.87 -2.49 2.16
N ASN A 42 -34.05 -1.83 2.98
CA ASN A 42 -32.70 -2.24 3.29
C ASN A 42 -32.67 -2.98 4.64
N TYR A 43 -32.14 -4.19 4.60
CA TYR A 43 -32.05 -5.09 5.77
C TYR A 43 -30.68 -5.06 6.46
N ARG A 44 -29.72 -4.28 5.93
CA ARG A 44 -28.32 -4.27 6.37
C ARG A 44 -28.03 -3.17 7.39
N SER A 45 -28.53 -1.97 7.10
CA SER A 45 -28.13 -0.75 7.79
C SER A 45 -29.30 -0.15 8.56
N THR A 46 -28.98 0.56 9.63
CA THR A 46 -29.94 1.31 10.44
C THR A 46 -30.38 2.60 9.74
N GLN A 47 -31.50 3.17 10.17
CA GLN A 47 -32.10 4.31 9.48
C GLN A 47 -31.19 5.55 9.46
N ASN A 48 -30.36 5.79 10.48
CA ASN A 48 -29.43 6.93 10.48
C ASN A 48 -28.36 6.81 9.37
N ILE A 49 -27.79 5.61 9.17
CA ILE A 49 -26.83 5.34 8.10
C ILE A 49 -27.50 5.54 6.73
N LEU A 50 -28.70 4.97 6.53
CA LEU A 50 -29.43 5.09 5.27
C LEU A 50 -29.84 6.53 4.96
N SER A 51 -30.24 7.29 5.98
CA SER A 51 -30.62 8.69 5.81
C SER A 51 -29.43 9.52 5.32
N ALA A 52 -28.22 9.27 5.84
CA ALA A 52 -27.01 9.92 5.35
C ALA A 52 -26.67 9.47 3.92
N ALA A 53 -26.73 8.16 3.63
CA ALA A 53 -26.49 7.64 2.29
C ALA A 53 -27.44 8.25 1.24
N ASN A 54 -28.75 8.27 1.54
CA ASN A 54 -29.78 8.88 0.69
C ASN A 54 -29.54 10.39 0.50
N ALA A 55 -29.13 11.10 1.56
CA ALA A 55 -28.83 12.53 1.48
C ALA A 55 -27.65 12.79 0.53
N VAL A 56 -26.56 12.01 0.63
CA VAL A 56 -25.38 12.14 -0.25
C VAL A 56 -25.72 11.79 -1.70
N ILE A 57 -26.40 10.65 -1.93
CA ILE A 57 -26.68 10.18 -3.29
C ILE A 57 -27.74 11.02 -4.01
N SER A 58 -28.54 11.81 -3.30
CA SER A 58 -29.53 12.72 -3.91
C SER A 58 -28.90 13.89 -4.68
N LEU A 59 -27.61 14.15 -4.47
CA LEU A 59 -26.86 15.20 -5.17
C LEU A 59 -26.47 14.83 -6.60
N ASN A 60 -26.63 13.56 -7.01
CA ASN A 60 -26.33 13.11 -8.38
C ASN A 60 -27.48 13.42 -9.35
N GLU A 61 -27.20 14.11 -10.45
CA GLU A 61 -28.22 14.62 -11.40
C GLU A 61 -28.90 13.53 -12.27
N ALA A 62 -28.19 12.44 -12.59
CA ALA A 62 -28.63 11.45 -13.57
C ALA A 62 -28.90 10.06 -12.94
N ARG A 63 -29.90 9.98 -12.06
CA ARG A 63 -30.30 8.73 -11.38
C ARG A 63 -31.80 8.47 -11.47
N LYS A 64 -32.20 7.19 -11.39
CA LYS A 64 -33.60 6.84 -11.09
C LYS A 64 -33.84 7.09 -9.61
N GLU A 65 -34.90 7.83 -9.28
CA GLU A 65 -35.26 8.13 -7.90
C GLU A 65 -35.69 6.85 -7.18
N LYS A 66 -35.09 6.62 -6.02
CA LYS A 66 -35.44 5.54 -5.08
C LYS A 66 -35.10 5.99 -3.68
N ASN A 67 -35.92 5.57 -2.71
CA ASN A 67 -35.71 5.97 -1.32
C ASN A 67 -35.56 4.73 -0.43
N LEU A 68 -34.32 4.46 0.00
CA LEU A 68 -34.03 3.31 0.84
C LEU A 68 -34.48 3.56 2.28
N TRP A 69 -35.15 2.59 2.90
CA TRP A 69 -35.61 2.66 4.29
C TRP A 69 -35.31 1.36 5.06
N SER A 70 -35.29 1.43 6.39
CA SER A 70 -35.00 0.28 7.27
C SER A 70 -35.98 0.18 8.44
N ASP A 71 -36.36 -1.06 8.78
CA ASP A 71 -37.13 -1.41 9.98
C ASP A 71 -36.26 -1.79 11.19
N ALA A 72 -34.92 -1.81 11.04
CA ALA A 72 -33.98 -2.09 12.13
C ALA A 72 -33.88 -0.95 13.17
N GLY A 73 -34.69 0.10 13.02
CA GLY A 73 -34.72 1.28 13.88
C GLY A 73 -33.67 2.32 13.52
N SER A 74 -33.60 3.39 14.33
CA SER A 74 -32.72 4.53 14.06
C SER A 74 -31.24 4.18 14.10
N GLY A 75 -30.83 3.29 15.01
CA GLY A 75 -29.42 2.99 15.25
C GLY A 75 -28.63 4.13 15.89
N ALA A 76 -27.32 3.94 16.02
CA ALA A 76 -26.40 4.97 16.49
C ALA A 76 -26.35 6.16 15.51
N LYS A 77 -25.96 7.33 16.02
CA LYS A 77 -25.63 8.47 15.15
C LYS A 77 -24.27 8.23 14.49
N LEU A 78 -24.09 8.80 13.30
CA LEU A 78 -22.77 8.87 12.66
C LEU A 78 -21.88 9.83 13.45
N THR A 79 -20.66 9.40 13.73
CA THR A 79 -19.63 10.22 14.37
C THR A 79 -18.71 10.78 13.31
N GLY A 80 -18.47 12.09 13.35
CA GLY A 80 -17.44 12.75 12.55
C GLY A 80 -16.31 13.22 13.44
N PHE A 81 -15.07 13.01 13.00
CA PHE A 81 -13.86 13.41 13.69
C PHE A 81 -12.93 14.11 12.68
N VAL A 82 -12.26 15.17 13.12
CA VAL A 82 -11.27 15.90 12.31
C VAL A 82 -9.95 15.83 13.06
N ALA A 83 -9.01 15.09 12.49
CA ALA A 83 -7.67 14.95 13.01
C ALA A 83 -6.78 16.13 12.57
N GLU A 84 -5.65 16.31 13.26
CA GLU A 84 -4.65 17.32 12.91
C GLU A 84 -3.72 16.85 11.79
N ASN A 85 -3.49 15.54 11.71
CA ASN A 85 -2.71 14.84 10.70
C ASN A 85 -3.18 13.37 10.60
N GLU A 86 -2.60 12.61 9.67
CA GLU A 86 -2.92 11.20 9.43
C GLU A 86 -2.64 10.28 10.63
N HIS A 87 -1.58 10.55 11.40
CA HIS A 87 -1.27 9.78 12.61
C HIS A 87 -2.36 9.97 13.66
N HIS A 88 -2.79 11.20 13.90
CA HIS A 88 -3.87 11.50 14.83
C HIS A 88 -5.20 10.86 14.39
N GLU A 89 -5.46 10.75 13.08
CA GLU A 89 -6.61 10.00 12.56
C GLU A 89 -6.49 8.50 12.89
N ALA A 90 -5.34 7.88 12.61
CA ALA A 90 -5.12 6.47 12.90
C ALA A 90 -5.14 6.15 14.39
N GLU A 91 -4.60 7.02 15.24
CA GLU A 91 -4.67 6.92 16.69
C GLU A 91 -6.10 7.04 17.22
N PHE A 92 -6.90 7.94 16.64
CA PHE A 92 -8.32 8.03 16.96
C PHE A 92 -9.05 6.71 16.62
N VAL A 93 -8.79 6.12 15.45
CA VAL A 93 -9.37 4.82 15.07
C VAL A 93 -8.94 3.72 16.05
N ARG A 94 -7.66 3.65 16.42
CA ARG A 94 -7.13 2.73 17.45
C ARG A 94 -7.87 2.88 18.78
N ASP A 95 -8.02 4.11 19.27
CA ASP A 95 -8.63 4.38 20.56
C ASP A 95 -10.12 4.05 20.55
N GLU A 96 -10.80 4.34 19.45
CA GLU A 96 -12.21 4.00 19.26
C GLU A 96 -12.42 2.48 19.16
N LEU A 97 -11.54 1.75 18.49
CA LEU A 97 -11.55 0.28 18.46
C LEU A 97 -11.49 -0.30 19.87
N PHE A 98 -10.55 0.14 20.70
CA PHE A 98 -10.44 -0.32 22.08
C PHE A 98 -11.63 0.11 22.94
N ARG A 99 -12.18 1.31 22.72
CA ARG A 99 -13.37 1.79 23.43
C ARG A 99 -14.57 0.90 23.11
N LEU A 100 -14.85 0.66 21.84
CA LEU A 100 -15.98 -0.16 21.38
C LEU A 100 -15.84 -1.62 21.83
N GLN A 101 -14.62 -2.17 21.83
CA GLN A 101 -14.37 -3.52 22.35
C GLN A 101 -14.61 -3.61 23.86
N ARG A 102 -14.14 -2.61 24.64
CA ARG A 102 -14.36 -2.56 26.09
C ARG A 102 -15.84 -2.42 26.46
N GLU A 103 -16.61 -1.73 25.63
CA GLU A 103 -18.07 -1.60 25.78
C GLU A 103 -18.83 -2.83 25.28
N GLY A 104 -18.14 -3.81 24.68
CA GLY A 104 -18.75 -5.03 24.13
C GLY A 104 -19.61 -4.78 22.89
N LEU A 105 -19.37 -3.68 22.18
CA LEU A 105 -20.14 -3.28 20.99
C LEU A 105 -19.62 -3.88 19.70
N THR A 106 -18.31 -4.14 19.60
CA THR A 106 -17.66 -4.70 18.41
C THR A 106 -16.43 -5.50 18.79
N ASN A 107 -16.08 -6.52 18.02
CA ASN A 107 -14.75 -7.13 18.05
C ASN A 107 -13.90 -6.61 16.88
N PHE A 108 -12.61 -6.93 16.89
CA PHE A 108 -11.73 -6.60 15.78
C PHE A 108 -12.18 -7.25 14.47
N GLY A 109 -12.63 -8.52 14.51
CA GLY A 109 -13.15 -9.23 13.34
C GLY A 109 -14.43 -8.65 12.73
N ASP A 110 -15.18 -7.86 13.49
CA ASP A 110 -16.42 -7.21 13.08
C ASP A 110 -16.19 -5.81 12.48
N THR A 111 -14.92 -5.39 12.36
CA THR A 111 -14.56 -4.02 12.04
C THR A 111 -13.78 -3.92 10.74
N ALA A 112 -14.13 -2.92 9.93
CA ALA A 112 -13.36 -2.54 8.76
C ALA A 112 -12.98 -1.06 8.75
N VAL A 113 -11.81 -0.76 8.18
CA VAL A 113 -11.34 0.60 7.90
C VAL A 113 -11.24 0.74 6.39
N PHE A 114 -11.97 1.72 5.84
CA PHE A 114 -12.07 2.00 4.43
C PHE A 114 -11.34 3.28 4.09
N TYR A 115 -10.43 3.18 3.12
CA TYR A 115 -9.67 4.30 2.56
C TYR A 115 -9.84 4.37 1.04
N ARG A 116 -9.38 5.47 0.43
CA ARG A 116 -9.53 5.73 -1.01
C ARG A 116 -8.43 5.10 -1.84
N THR A 117 -7.18 5.15 -1.39
CA THR A 117 -5.99 4.58 -2.05
C THR A 117 -5.25 3.63 -1.12
N ASN A 118 -4.48 2.69 -1.69
CA ASN A 118 -3.71 1.72 -0.90
C ASN A 118 -2.52 2.35 -0.15
N ALA A 119 -2.08 3.56 -0.52
CA ALA A 119 -1.02 4.27 0.21
C ALA A 119 -1.48 4.62 1.63
N GLN A 120 -2.75 5.03 1.79
CA GLN A 120 -3.34 5.39 3.08
C GLN A 120 -3.37 4.23 4.10
N SER A 121 -3.19 2.97 3.68
CA SER A 121 -3.19 1.85 4.62
C SER A 121 -2.00 1.93 5.59
N ARG A 122 -0.86 2.50 5.18
CA ARG A 122 0.40 2.47 5.93
C ARG A 122 0.24 2.99 7.36
N VAL A 123 -0.32 4.18 7.53
CA VAL A 123 -0.43 4.81 8.86
C VAL A 123 -1.30 3.98 9.82
N PHE A 124 -2.35 3.33 9.31
CA PHE A 124 -3.17 2.42 10.11
C PHE A 124 -2.41 1.12 10.43
N GLU A 125 -1.70 0.55 9.45
CA GLU A 125 -0.84 -0.63 9.66
C GLU A 125 0.17 -0.36 10.78
N GLU A 126 0.88 0.78 10.74
CA GLU A 126 1.87 1.18 11.76
C GLU A 126 1.25 1.35 13.16
N VAL A 127 0.16 2.10 13.28
CA VAL A 127 -0.52 2.32 14.57
C VAL A 127 -1.08 1.01 15.13
N PHE A 128 -1.66 0.16 14.27
CA PHE A 128 -2.22 -1.12 14.70
C PHE A 128 -1.14 -2.10 15.14
N MET A 129 -0.01 -2.18 14.41
CA MET A 129 1.14 -2.97 14.82
C MET A 129 1.65 -2.55 16.20
N ARG A 130 1.93 -1.26 16.40
CA ARG A 130 2.42 -0.74 17.69
C ARG A 130 1.44 -1.01 18.83
N ALA A 131 0.15 -0.96 18.55
CA ALA A 131 -0.91 -1.23 19.51
C ALA A 131 -1.25 -2.72 19.67
N THR A 132 -0.58 -3.63 18.95
CA THR A 132 -0.89 -5.07 18.90
C THR A 132 -2.35 -5.34 18.52
N ILE A 133 -2.91 -4.53 17.62
CA ILE A 133 -4.24 -4.75 17.03
C ILE A 133 -4.06 -5.66 15.82
N PRO A 134 -4.68 -6.85 15.81
CA PRO A 134 -4.57 -7.76 14.68
C PRO A 134 -5.35 -7.21 13.48
N TYR A 135 -4.72 -7.17 12.31
CA TYR A 135 -5.32 -6.62 11.10
C TYR A 135 -4.99 -7.43 9.84
N LYS A 136 -5.76 -7.22 8.77
CA LYS A 136 -5.46 -7.73 7.43
C LYS A 136 -5.75 -6.68 6.36
N VAL A 137 -4.91 -6.63 5.34
CA VAL A 137 -5.13 -5.77 4.16
C VAL A 137 -5.79 -6.60 3.06
N VAL A 138 -6.93 -6.14 2.53
CA VAL A 138 -7.67 -6.83 1.45
C VAL A 138 -7.42 -6.16 0.10
N GLY A 139 -7.09 -6.96 -0.91
CA GLY A 139 -6.87 -6.47 -2.27
C GLY A 139 -5.49 -5.83 -2.48
N GLY A 140 -4.57 -6.03 -1.55
CA GLY A 140 -3.17 -5.63 -1.63
C GLY A 140 -2.29 -6.53 -0.78
N VAL A 141 -0.97 -6.43 -0.94
CA VAL A 141 0.00 -6.94 0.02
C VAL A 141 0.30 -5.86 1.06
N ARG A 142 0.79 -6.25 2.23
CA ARG A 142 1.21 -5.30 3.28
C ARG A 142 2.21 -4.29 2.73
N PHE A 143 2.26 -3.09 3.28
CA PHE A 143 3.05 -1.99 2.73
C PHE A 143 4.51 -2.40 2.43
N TYR A 144 5.21 -2.98 3.41
CA TYR A 144 6.60 -3.43 3.28
C TYR A 144 6.80 -4.69 2.43
N GLU A 145 5.71 -5.33 2.00
CA GLU A 145 5.74 -6.48 1.10
C GLU A 145 5.58 -6.12 -0.36
N ARG A 146 5.15 -4.89 -0.67
CA ARG A 146 4.97 -4.38 -2.03
C ARG A 146 6.30 -4.43 -2.77
N LYS A 147 6.25 -4.79 -4.06
CA LYS A 147 7.46 -5.07 -4.85
C LYS A 147 8.37 -3.84 -4.90
N GLU A 148 7.79 -2.70 -5.25
CA GLU A 148 8.43 -1.39 -5.36
C GLU A 148 9.05 -0.93 -4.03
N VAL A 149 8.33 -1.12 -2.91
CA VAL A 149 8.83 -0.82 -1.57
C VAL A 149 10.02 -1.72 -1.23
N LYS A 150 9.93 -3.03 -1.49
CA LYS A 150 11.06 -3.97 -1.31
C LYS A 150 12.26 -3.64 -2.21
N ASP A 151 12.03 -3.15 -3.41
CA ASP A 151 13.10 -2.75 -4.34
C ASP A 151 13.86 -1.52 -3.81
N LEU A 152 13.15 -0.49 -3.34
CA LEU A 152 13.77 0.68 -2.72
C LEU A 152 14.47 0.34 -1.39
N LEU A 153 13.86 -0.49 -0.54
CA LEU A 153 14.51 -0.98 0.69
C LEU A 153 15.79 -1.77 0.39
N ALA A 154 15.81 -2.59 -0.65
CA ALA A 154 17.01 -3.32 -1.05
C ALA A 154 18.11 -2.37 -1.55
N TYR A 155 17.76 -1.28 -2.24
CA TYR A 155 18.72 -0.22 -2.56
C TYR A 155 19.33 0.40 -1.30
N LEU A 156 18.49 0.79 -0.35
CA LEU A 156 18.93 1.37 0.91
C LEU A 156 19.84 0.42 1.70
N ARG A 157 19.50 -0.88 1.76
CA ARG A 157 20.34 -1.92 2.37
C ARG A 157 21.70 -2.05 1.70
N VAL A 158 21.75 -2.07 0.37
CA VAL A 158 23.00 -2.13 -0.40
C VAL A 158 23.88 -0.90 -0.18
N ILE A 159 23.26 0.28 -0.03
CA ILE A 159 23.99 1.52 0.25
C ILE A 159 24.62 1.44 1.65
N VAL A 160 23.89 0.97 2.67
CA VAL A 160 24.44 0.80 4.02
C VAL A 160 25.48 -0.34 4.08
N ASN A 161 25.16 -1.47 3.48
CA ASN A 161 25.97 -2.68 3.47
C ASN A 161 26.06 -3.29 2.06
N PRO A 162 27.12 -2.99 1.30
CA PRO A 162 27.32 -3.55 -0.04
C PRO A 162 27.52 -5.07 -0.06
N ASP A 163 27.85 -5.68 1.07
CA ASP A 163 28.02 -7.13 1.19
C ASP A 163 26.68 -7.87 1.40
N ASP A 164 25.55 -7.15 1.50
CA ASP A 164 24.21 -7.76 1.39
C ASP A 164 23.94 -8.24 -0.04
N GLU A 165 24.40 -9.45 -0.33
CA GLU A 165 24.29 -10.08 -1.63
C GLU A 165 22.84 -10.30 -2.07
N VAL A 166 21.93 -10.56 -1.13
CA VAL A 166 20.50 -10.80 -1.43
C VAL A 166 19.87 -9.53 -1.96
N SER A 167 20.07 -8.41 -1.26
CA SER A 167 19.58 -7.10 -1.69
C SER A 167 20.30 -6.66 -2.98
N MET A 168 21.61 -6.89 -3.09
CA MET A 168 22.39 -6.56 -4.29
C MET A 168 21.85 -7.24 -5.55
N ARG A 169 21.62 -8.55 -5.49
CA ARG A 169 21.08 -9.34 -6.62
C ARG A 169 19.68 -8.89 -7.01
N ARG A 170 18.87 -8.44 -6.04
CA ARG A 170 17.53 -7.91 -6.29
C ARG A 170 17.56 -6.62 -7.13
N VAL A 171 18.47 -5.71 -6.82
CA VAL A 171 18.46 -4.35 -7.39
C VAL A 171 19.43 -4.14 -8.54
N ILE A 172 20.42 -5.01 -8.74
CA ILE A 172 21.45 -4.84 -9.78
C ILE A 172 20.84 -4.63 -11.18
N ASN A 173 19.74 -5.31 -11.49
CA ASN A 173 19.04 -5.21 -12.77
C ASN A 173 17.57 -4.74 -12.64
N THR A 174 17.26 -4.03 -11.56
CA THR A 174 15.95 -3.39 -11.32
C THR A 174 16.17 -1.90 -11.08
N PRO A 175 15.74 -0.97 -11.96
CA PRO A 175 15.23 -1.17 -13.32
C PRO A 175 16.19 -1.92 -14.24
N LYS A 176 15.69 -2.36 -15.40
CA LYS A 176 16.49 -3.14 -16.37
C LYS A 176 17.71 -2.37 -16.87
N ARG A 177 18.91 -2.88 -16.58
CA ARG A 177 20.22 -2.34 -17.01
C ARG A 177 20.93 -3.17 -18.07
N GLY A 178 20.28 -4.24 -18.53
CA GLY A 178 20.88 -5.20 -19.47
C GLY A 178 21.90 -6.12 -18.81
N ILE A 179 21.77 -6.35 -17.51
CA ILE A 179 22.59 -7.27 -16.71
C ILE A 179 21.79 -8.57 -16.53
N GLY A 180 21.97 -9.52 -17.43
CA GLY A 180 21.25 -10.81 -17.38
C GLY A 180 21.93 -11.86 -16.50
N ASP A 181 21.25 -12.99 -16.28
CA ASP A 181 21.69 -14.05 -15.36
C ASP A 181 23.12 -14.55 -15.65
N ARG A 182 23.49 -14.76 -16.92
CA ARG A 182 24.85 -15.15 -17.29
C ARG A 182 25.92 -14.15 -16.86
N ALA A 183 25.58 -12.86 -16.83
CA ALA A 183 26.52 -11.84 -16.39
C ALA A 183 26.73 -11.93 -14.88
N ILE A 184 25.66 -12.22 -14.14
CA ILE A 184 25.70 -12.45 -12.69
C ILE A 184 26.52 -13.72 -12.40
N ASP A 185 26.30 -14.82 -13.14
CA ASP A 185 27.07 -16.06 -13.00
C ASP A 185 28.58 -15.82 -13.22
N ASN A 186 28.93 -15.04 -14.23
CA ASN A 186 30.33 -14.67 -14.50
C ASN A 186 30.97 -13.87 -13.36
N ILE A 187 30.20 -12.98 -12.71
CA ILE A 187 30.65 -12.25 -11.52
C ILE A 187 30.82 -13.19 -10.34
N ASP A 188 29.93 -14.18 -10.18
CA ASP A 188 30.04 -15.22 -9.15
C ASP A 188 31.28 -16.09 -9.34
N ASP A 189 31.57 -16.47 -10.58
CA ASP A 189 32.77 -17.24 -10.91
C ASP A 189 34.04 -16.43 -10.65
N LEU A 190 34.02 -15.11 -10.92
CA LEU A 190 35.11 -14.22 -10.55
C LEU A 190 35.27 -14.14 -9.03
N ALA A 191 34.18 -13.94 -8.28
CA ALA A 191 34.18 -13.86 -6.83
C ALA A 191 34.79 -15.14 -6.21
N LYS A 192 34.35 -16.31 -6.68
CA LYS A 192 34.86 -17.62 -6.24
C LYS A 192 36.32 -17.84 -6.61
N ARG A 193 36.73 -17.51 -7.84
CA ARG A 193 38.11 -17.70 -8.32
C ARG A 193 39.11 -16.87 -7.51
N GLU A 194 38.74 -15.65 -7.16
CA GLU A 194 39.61 -14.69 -6.48
C GLU A 194 39.46 -14.73 -4.95
N GLY A 195 38.46 -15.45 -4.43
CA GLY A 195 38.19 -15.52 -2.99
C GLY A 195 37.72 -14.19 -2.39
N ILE A 196 36.92 -13.43 -3.15
CA ILE A 196 36.42 -12.10 -2.76
C ILE A 196 34.89 -12.10 -2.69
N GLY A 197 34.31 -11.13 -1.97
CA GLY A 197 32.86 -10.94 -1.90
C GLY A 197 32.24 -10.46 -3.23
N PHE A 198 30.93 -10.64 -3.38
CA PHE A 198 30.20 -10.29 -4.60
C PHE A 198 30.36 -8.82 -4.99
N TRP A 199 30.28 -7.89 -4.03
CA TRP A 199 30.52 -6.47 -4.27
C TRP A 199 31.93 -6.17 -4.80
N SER A 200 32.95 -6.82 -4.24
CA SER A 200 34.33 -6.69 -4.71
C SER A 200 34.50 -7.20 -6.15
N ALA A 201 33.80 -8.29 -6.51
CA ALA A 201 33.78 -8.80 -7.87
C ALA A 201 33.06 -7.86 -8.84
N LEU A 202 31.97 -7.21 -8.43
CA LEU A 202 31.29 -6.17 -9.24
C LEU A 202 32.21 -4.98 -9.55
N ASN A 203 33.03 -4.54 -8.58
CA ASN A 203 34.03 -3.49 -8.79
C ASN A 203 35.11 -3.91 -9.82
N ARG A 204 35.30 -5.21 -10.03
CA ARG A 204 36.24 -5.82 -10.99
C ARG A 204 35.53 -6.46 -12.19
N ALA A 205 34.32 -5.99 -12.53
CA ALA A 205 33.49 -6.61 -13.57
C ALA A 205 34.16 -6.75 -14.96
N SER A 206 35.14 -5.90 -15.29
CA SER A 206 35.92 -6.01 -16.52
C SER A 206 36.75 -7.30 -16.61
N GLU A 207 37.07 -7.94 -15.48
CA GLU A 207 37.85 -9.18 -15.38
C GLU A 207 36.97 -10.44 -15.42
N ALA A 208 35.64 -10.29 -15.44
CA ALA A 208 34.68 -11.39 -15.40
C ALA A 208 34.33 -11.96 -16.80
N GLY A 209 35.07 -11.59 -17.85
CA GLY A 209 34.83 -12.10 -19.21
C GLY A 209 33.47 -11.66 -19.79
N LEU A 210 32.96 -10.50 -19.36
CA LEU A 210 31.70 -9.93 -19.81
C LEU A 210 31.82 -9.21 -21.15
N THR A 211 30.69 -8.98 -21.83
CA THR A 211 30.68 -8.07 -22.97
C THR A 211 31.02 -6.63 -22.53
N PRO A 212 31.65 -5.80 -23.39
CA PRO A 212 31.95 -4.41 -23.04
C PRO A 212 30.72 -3.62 -22.59
N LYS A 213 29.55 -3.88 -23.20
CA LYS A 213 28.28 -3.25 -22.83
C LYS A 213 27.85 -3.62 -21.42
N THR A 214 27.84 -4.92 -21.10
CA THR A 214 27.44 -5.41 -19.77
C THR A 214 28.41 -4.95 -18.68
N SER A 215 29.72 -4.98 -18.96
CA SER A 215 30.73 -4.45 -18.04
C SER A 215 30.50 -2.97 -17.76
N ALA A 216 30.17 -2.16 -18.79
CA ALA A 216 29.86 -0.75 -18.61
C ALA A 216 28.59 -0.53 -17.77
N SER A 217 27.51 -1.31 -18.00
CA SER A 217 26.30 -1.26 -17.18
C SER A 217 26.58 -1.56 -15.70
N ILE A 218 27.40 -2.58 -15.41
CA ILE A 218 27.79 -2.90 -14.03
C ILE A 218 28.64 -1.78 -13.43
N SER A 219 29.61 -1.24 -14.17
CA SER A 219 30.43 -0.12 -13.68
C SER A 219 29.60 1.13 -13.38
N GLN A 220 28.59 1.43 -14.19
CA GLN A 220 27.64 2.54 -13.92
C GLN A 220 26.83 2.29 -12.65
N PHE A 221 26.32 1.07 -12.46
CA PHE A 221 25.60 0.69 -11.25
C PHE A 221 26.50 0.78 -10.00
N VAL A 222 27.72 0.26 -10.05
CA VAL A 222 28.68 0.33 -8.94
C VAL A 222 29.03 1.79 -8.61
N ALA A 223 29.22 2.63 -9.63
CA ALA A 223 29.49 4.05 -9.44
C ALA A 223 28.31 4.77 -8.76
N MET A 224 27.07 4.47 -9.17
CA MET A 224 25.86 5.00 -8.55
C MET A 224 25.75 4.62 -7.07
N ILE A 225 25.90 3.32 -6.74
CA ILE A 225 25.89 2.87 -5.34
C ILE A 225 27.01 3.56 -4.55
N SER A 226 28.21 3.66 -5.12
CA SER A 226 29.34 4.33 -4.47
C SER A 226 29.05 5.82 -4.22
N ALA A 227 28.40 6.51 -5.15
CA ALA A 227 28.00 7.91 -4.98
C ALA A 227 26.95 8.09 -3.87
N LEU A 228 25.96 7.19 -3.80
CA LEU A 228 24.95 7.21 -2.74
C LEU A 228 25.55 6.90 -1.35
N ARG A 229 26.59 6.03 -1.30
CA ARG A 229 27.33 5.73 -0.06
C ARG A 229 28.05 6.95 0.51
N VAL A 230 28.55 7.85 -0.34
CA VAL A 230 29.13 9.13 0.12
C VAL A 230 28.10 9.96 0.90
N LEU A 231 26.80 9.87 0.57
CA LEU A 231 25.76 10.56 1.33
C LEU A 231 25.58 9.98 2.75
N VAL A 232 25.70 8.65 2.89
CA VAL A 232 25.68 7.97 4.20
C VAL A 232 26.91 8.39 5.03
N GLU A 233 28.10 8.37 4.42
CA GLU A 233 29.35 8.80 5.09
C GLU A 233 29.30 10.28 5.52
N ALA A 234 28.64 11.11 4.72
CA ALA A 234 28.39 12.52 5.03
C ALA A 234 27.23 12.74 6.03
N LYS A 235 26.69 11.67 6.63
CA LYS A 235 25.58 11.70 7.60
C LYS A 235 24.37 12.50 7.09
N ARG A 236 24.03 12.36 5.81
CA ARG A 236 22.83 12.98 5.25
C ARG A 236 21.57 12.32 5.83
N PRO A 237 20.45 13.05 5.93
CA PRO A 237 19.20 12.48 6.43
C PRO A 237 18.74 11.25 5.62
N PRO A 238 18.12 10.24 6.26
CA PRO A 238 17.63 9.03 5.58
C PRO A 238 16.67 9.35 4.41
N SER A 239 15.76 10.29 4.60
CA SER A 239 14.85 10.81 3.56
C SER A 239 15.58 11.29 2.31
N THR A 240 16.65 12.09 2.49
CA THR A 240 17.47 12.61 1.40
C THR A 240 18.16 11.48 0.65
N ILE A 241 18.65 10.46 1.36
CA ILE A 241 19.31 9.31 0.74
C ILE A 241 18.30 8.44 -0.01
N ALA A 242 17.11 8.23 0.55
CA ALA A 242 16.02 7.50 -0.09
C ALA A 242 15.53 8.19 -1.37
N ALA A 243 15.30 9.50 -1.33
CA ALA A 243 14.94 10.29 -2.50
C ALA A 243 16.04 10.23 -3.57
N ALA A 244 17.30 10.39 -3.18
CA ALA A 244 18.44 10.29 -4.11
C ALA A 244 18.58 8.89 -4.72
N ALA A 245 18.35 7.83 -3.94
CA ALA A 245 18.36 6.46 -4.44
C ALA A 245 17.22 6.20 -5.42
N LEU A 246 16.02 6.70 -5.12
CA LEU A 246 14.83 6.60 -5.97
C LEU A 246 15.05 7.28 -7.33
N GLU A 247 15.61 8.50 -7.34
CA GLU A 247 15.93 9.25 -8.55
C GLU A 247 17.08 8.61 -9.34
N GLN A 248 18.24 8.40 -8.70
CA GLN A 248 19.44 7.93 -9.42
C GLN A 248 19.33 6.48 -9.92
N SER A 249 18.55 5.64 -9.24
CA SER A 249 18.30 4.27 -9.70
C SER A 249 17.47 4.21 -10.97
N GLY A 250 16.67 5.25 -11.27
CA GLY A 250 15.70 5.28 -12.35
C GLY A 250 14.42 4.50 -12.05
N LEU A 251 14.18 4.05 -10.80
CA LEU A 251 12.95 3.36 -10.39
C LEU A 251 11.71 4.22 -10.69
N LEU A 252 11.80 5.51 -10.38
CA LEU A 252 10.73 6.48 -10.62
C LEU A 252 10.50 6.70 -12.12
N ASP A 253 11.57 6.77 -12.91
CA ASP A 253 11.50 6.97 -14.36
C ASP A 253 10.84 5.76 -15.05
N GLU A 254 11.18 4.52 -14.65
CA GLU A 254 10.56 3.30 -15.19
C GLU A 254 9.04 3.30 -15.00
N LEU A 255 8.55 3.77 -13.84
CA LEU A 255 7.12 3.83 -13.54
C LEU A 255 6.43 5.00 -14.26
N ARG A 256 7.08 6.17 -14.36
CA ARG A 256 6.52 7.35 -15.05
C ARG A 256 6.39 7.17 -16.55
N ASP A 257 7.29 6.41 -17.17
CA ASP A 257 7.26 6.11 -18.60
C ASP A 257 6.24 4.99 -18.95
N SER A 258 5.65 4.35 -17.95
CA SER A 258 4.68 3.29 -18.13
C SER A 258 3.27 3.81 -18.42
N HIS A 259 2.49 2.99 -19.14
CA HIS A 259 1.09 3.28 -19.46
C HIS A 259 0.12 2.45 -18.62
N ASP A 260 0.62 1.69 -17.63
CA ASP A 260 -0.21 0.93 -16.71
C ASP A 260 -0.80 1.87 -15.65
N PRO A 261 -2.14 1.97 -15.52
CA PRO A 261 -2.77 2.77 -14.46
C PRO A 261 -2.37 2.34 -13.05
N GLN A 262 -1.84 1.13 -12.85
CA GLN A 262 -1.34 0.68 -11.56
C GLN A 262 -0.01 1.33 -11.17
N ASP A 263 0.74 1.89 -12.11
CA ASP A 263 2.06 2.46 -11.81
C ASP A 263 1.97 3.82 -11.09
N GLU A 264 0.87 4.55 -11.25
CA GLU A 264 0.56 5.72 -10.40
C GLU A 264 0.54 5.32 -8.91
N VAL A 265 -0.12 4.21 -8.58
CA VAL A 265 -0.18 3.69 -7.20
C VAL A 265 1.19 3.21 -6.71
N ARG A 266 2.04 2.67 -7.61
CA ARG A 266 3.41 2.27 -7.23
C ARG A 266 4.29 3.48 -6.95
N ILE A 267 4.11 4.57 -7.69
CA ILE A 267 4.78 5.85 -7.43
C ILE A 267 4.35 6.37 -6.06
N GLU A 268 3.04 6.41 -5.78
CA GLU A 268 2.52 6.80 -4.46
C GLU A 268 3.16 5.97 -3.33
N ASN A 269 3.31 4.64 -3.52
CA ASN A 269 3.94 3.77 -2.51
C ASN A 269 5.43 4.08 -2.28
N LEU A 270 6.16 4.51 -3.31
CA LEU A 270 7.58 4.88 -3.21
C LEU A 270 7.75 6.24 -2.54
N GLU A 271 6.90 7.21 -2.90
CA GLU A 271 6.84 8.53 -2.27
C GLU A 271 6.47 8.39 -0.78
N GLU A 272 5.53 7.50 -0.46
CA GLU A 272 5.17 7.17 0.91
C GLU A 272 6.37 6.63 1.69
N LEU A 273 7.18 5.73 1.12
CA LEU A 273 8.38 5.23 1.82
C LEU A 273 9.40 6.35 2.11
N VAL A 274 9.51 7.34 1.23
CA VAL A 274 10.34 8.52 1.48
C VAL A 274 9.76 9.35 2.62
N ALA A 275 8.43 9.53 2.68
CA ALA A 275 7.76 10.19 3.78
C ALA A 275 7.99 9.46 5.12
N VAL A 276 7.98 8.12 5.15
CA VAL A 276 8.35 7.35 6.37
C VAL A 276 9.77 7.67 6.83
N ALA A 277 10.71 7.79 5.88
CA ALA A 277 12.09 8.16 6.19
C ALA A 277 12.21 9.62 6.66
N GLU A 278 11.28 10.50 6.26
CA GLU A 278 11.16 11.85 6.79
C GLU A 278 10.63 11.84 8.23
N GLU A 279 9.55 11.11 8.52
CA GLU A 279 9.00 10.98 9.86
C GLU A 279 10.03 10.41 10.84
N TYR A 280 10.79 9.39 10.42
CA TYR A 280 11.87 8.82 11.22
C TYR A 280 12.91 9.86 11.65
N GLN A 281 13.21 10.84 10.77
CA GLN A 281 14.21 11.87 11.04
C GLN A 281 13.72 12.94 12.04
N GLU A 282 12.41 13.07 12.22
CA GLU A 282 11.77 14.04 13.11
C GLU A 282 11.55 13.50 14.54
N ARG A 283 11.78 12.20 14.75
CA ARG A 283 11.63 11.56 16.06
C ARG A 283 12.67 12.09 17.06
N GLU A 284 12.26 12.22 18.32
CA GLU A 284 13.21 12.42 19.42
C GLU A 284 14.04 11.15 19.60
N VAL A 285 15.36 11.29 19.54
CA VAL A 285 16.33 10.20 19.77
C VAL A 285 16.83 10.25 21.21
N ASP A 286 16.97 9.07 21.82
CA ASP A 286 17.53 8.93 23.17
C ASP A 286 18.99 9.43 23.23
N GLU A 287 19.46 9.79 24.42
CA GLU A 287 20.84 10.25 24.63
C GLU A 287 21.86 9.21 24.12
N GLY A 288 22.52 9.53 22.99
CA GLY A 288 23.56 8.69 22.39
C GLY A 288 23.15 7.98 21.11
N GLU A 289 21.89 8.07 20.69
CA GLU A 289 21.43 7.60 19.38
C GLU A 289 21.55 8.70 18.32
N GLU A 290 22.00 8.31 17.12
CA GLU A 290 22.06 9.20 15.96
C GLU A 290 21.07 8.74 14.89
N ILE A 291 20.26 9.67 14.37
CA ILE A 291 19.45 9.45 13.18
C ILE A 291 20.38 9.03 12.03
N SER A 292 20.17 7.82 11.53
CA SER A 292 20.98 7.23 10.48
C SER A 292 20.16 6.34 9.56
N LEU A 293 20.64 6.12 8.33
CA LEU A 293 19.97 5.20 7.41
C LEU A 293 19.97 3.76 7.95
N ALA A 294 21.01 3.37 8.68
CA ALA A 294 21.06 2.06 9.32
C ALA A 294 19.96 1.91 10.38
N GLY A 295 19.81 2.90 11.27
CA GLY A 295 18.75 2.91 12.28
C GLY A 295 17.34 2.95 11.67
N PHE A 296 17.14 3.67 10.57
CA PHE A 296 15.88 3.63 9.81
C PHE A 296 15.57 2.22 9.30
N LEU A 297 16.55 1.53 8.72
CA LEU A 297 16.38 0.17 8.22
C LEU A 297 16.11 -0.84 9.34
N GLU A 298 16.65 -0.62 10.53
CA GLU A 298 16.35 -1.41 11.73
C GLU A 298 14.90 -1.19 12.21
N ASP A 299 14.43 0.07 12.27
CA ASP A 299 13.04 0.40 12.62
C ASP A 299 12.06 -0.25 11.63
N VAL A 300 12.33 -0.14 10.32
CA VAL A 300 11.53 -0.77 9.28
C VAL A 300 11.54 -2.30 9.42
N ALA A 301 12.67 -2.92 9.76
CA ALA A 301 12.74 -4.37 9.96
C ALA A 301 11.90 -4.82 11.16
N LEU A 302 11.92 -4.09 12.28
CA LEU A 302 11.10 -4.40 13.45
C LEU A 302 9.60 -4.31 13.16
N VAL A 303 9.20 -3.29 12.40
CA VAL A 303 7.82 -3.11 11.97
C VAL A 303 7.42 -4.23 11.00
N ALA A 304 8.26 -4.57 10.02
CA ALA A 304 7.98 -5.63 9.06
C ALA A 304 7.96 -7.04 9.67
N ASP A 305 8.76 -7.31 10.71
CA ASP A 305 8.76 -8.60 11.42
C ASP A 305 7.53 -8.72 12.35
N ALA A 306 7.08 -7.62 12.97
CA ALA A 306 5.86 -7.58 13.79
C ALA A 306 4.57 -7.78 12.98
N ASP A 307 4.64 -7.59 11.66
CA ASP A 307 3.52 -7.84 10.75
C ASP A 307 3.16 -9.33 10.64
N GLU A 308 4.02 -10.27 11.00
CA GLU A 308 3.70 -11.71 11.05
C GLU A 308 2.74 -12.04 12.22
N ILE A 309 1.46 -11.65 12.09
CA ILE A 309 0.43 -11.93 13.10
C ILE A 309 0.22 -13.46 13.23
N PRO A 310 0.16 -14.00 14.46
CA PRO A 310 -0.12 -15.41 14.70
C PRO A 310 -1.51 -15.81 14.17
N GLU A 311 -1.61 -16.93 13.47
CA GLU A 311 -2.88 -17.58 13.22
C GLU A 311 -3.44 -18.10 14.57
N GLY A 312 -4.36 -17.34 15.17
CA GLY A 312 -5.00 -17.70 16.45
C GLY A 312 -6.39 -17.10 16.60
N GLU A 313 -7.35 -17.92 17.03
CA GLU A 313 -8.77 -17.54 17.21
C GLU A 313 -9.02 -16.70 18.50
N ASP A 314 -8.00 -16.49 19.34
CA ASP A 314 -8.13 -15.94 20.70
C ASP A 314 -8.47 -14.43 20.77
N HIS A 315 -8.49 -13.70 19.64
CA HIS A 315 -8.66 -12.24 19.62
C HIS A 315 -10.03 -11.76 19.07
N GLY A 316 -10.95 -12.68 18.75
CA GLY A 316 -12.24 -12.31 18.15
C GLY A 316 -12.13 -11.83 16.70
N GLY A 317 -11.10 -12.26 15.97
CA GLY A 317 -10.82 -11.93 14.57
C GLY A 317 -9.85 -10.76 14.39
N VAL A 318 -9.77 -10.24 13.17
CA VAL A 318 -8.81 -9.20 12.76
C VAL A 318 -9.52 -8.01 12.10
N VAL A 319 -9.04 -6.79 12.33
CA VAL A 319 -9.55 -5.59 11.67
C VAL A 319 -9.26 -5.67 10.17
N THR A 320 -10.26 -5.37 9.34
CA THR A 320 -10.10 -5.44 7.89
C THR A 320 -9.80 -4.07 7.29
N LEU A 321 -8.57 -3.87 6.81
CA LEU A 321 -8.14 -2.69 6.07
C LEU A 321 -8.41 -2.91 4.57
N MET A 322 -9.14 -2.01 3.91
CA MET A 322 -9.40 -2.15 2.47
C MET A 322 -9.77 -0.85 1.78
N THR A 323 -9.66 -0.82 0.44
CA THR A 323 -10.17 0.31 -0.34
C THR A 323 -11.70 0.28 -0.43
N LEU A 324 -12.31 1.45 -0.64
CA LEU A 324 -13.73 1.56 -0.98
C LEU A 324 -14.16 0.69 -2.19
N HIS A 325 -13.26 0.47 -3.15
CA HIS A 325 -13.55 -0.35 -4.33
C HIS A 325 -13.64 -1.85 -4.01
N THR A 326 -12.81 -2.32 -3.08
CA THR A 326 -12.77 -3.71 -2.63
C THR A 326 -13.89 -4.04 -1.65
N ALA A 327 -14.52 -3.04 -1.04
CA ALA A 327 -15.65 -3.21 -0.13
C ALA A 327 -16.97 -3.59 -0.83
N LYS A 328 -17.05 -3.50 -2.17
CA LYS A 328 -18.28 -3.76 -2.91
C LYS A 328 -18.81 -5.18 -2.65
N GLY A 329 -20.03 -5.27 -2.13
CA GLY A 329 -20.69 -6.53 -1.81
C GLY A 329 -20.43 -7.04 -0.39
N LEU A 330 -19.55 -6.40 0.37
CA LEU A 330 -19.28 -6.73 1.77
C LEU A 330 -20.15 -5.91 2.73
N GLU A 331 -20.17 -6.33 3.99
CA GLU A 331 -20.82 -5.63 5.10
C GLU A 331 -20.07 -5.92 6.40
N PHE A 332 -20.01 -4.93 7.29
CA PHE A 332 -19.35 -5.01 8.58
C PHE A 332 -20.24 -4.30 9.62
N PRO A 333 -20.37 -4.85 10.85
CA PRO A 333 -21.05 -4.17 11.94
C PRO A 333 -20.47 -2.78 12.24
N THR A 334 -19.14 -2.65 12.23
CA THR A 334 -18.44 -1.38 12.47
C THR A 334 -17.59 -1.00 11.27
N VAL A 335 -17.74 0.22 10.77
CA VAL A 335 -16.96 0.75 9.63
C VAL A 335 -16.39 2.12 9.98
N PHE A 336 -15.09 2.27 9.79
CA PHE A 336 -14.40 3.55 9.73
C PHE A 336 -14.20 3.94 8.27
N LEU A 337 -14.58 5.16 7.90
CA LEU A 337 -14.29 5.78 6.60
C LEU A 337 -13.25 6.87 6.86
N THR A 338 -12.06 6.73 6.28
CA THR A 338 -10.87 7.57 6.61
C THR A 338 -10.36 8.34 5.39
N GLY A 339 -9.60 9.42 5.65
CA GLY A 339 -9.10 10.37 4.66
C GLY A 339 -10.10 11.44 4.24
#